data_AF-A0A1Y1Z9F5-F1
#
_entry.id   AF-A0A1Y1Z9F5-F1
#
_cell.length_a   1.000
_cell.length_b   1.000
_cell.length_c   1.000
_cell.angle_alpha   90.00
_cell.angle_beta   90.00
_cell.angle_gamma   90.00
#
_symmetry.space_group_name_H-M   'P 1'
#
loop_
_entity.id
_entity.type
_entity.pdbx_description
1 polymer ?
#
loop_
_entity_poly.entity_id
_entity_poly.type
_entity_poly.pdbx_seq_one_letter_code
_entity_poly.pdbx_strand_id
1 'polypeptide(L)'
;MGPSVLNSDKQLRAEVDDTLAKLQCQLIKTEGLLAEASMEPRLKAPFNSTMYIGLLKHLRSSLDWLYVINAALATLPAKSLEDIIAPVSLQRREIIATTILNYYVLSGALRTNSHLPRYMPSVQAMRRSHYKRITKWNEATLPEYSNIYAYAGALFELAVEQDILIELVKAIVGEEKLYLIYPTPKNGEDIEEMADYETHLIYQHPWSSGSTSTN
;
A
#
# COMPACT_ATOMS: atom_id res chain seq x y z
N MET A 1 25.48 -18.49 18.43
CA MET A 1 25.28 -18.35 16.96
C MET A 1 26.63 -18.48 16.29
N GLY A 2 26.80 -19.41 15.34
CA GLY A 2 28.07 -19.66 14.67
C GLY A 2 28.41 -18.62 13.59
N PRO A 3 29.69 -18.47 13.21
CA PRO A 3 30.17 -17.45 12.26
C PRO A 3 29.58 -17.58 10.84
N SER A 4 29.03 -18.73 10.46
CA SER A 4 28.40 -18.95 9.15
C SER A 4 27.05 -18.24 8.98
N VAL A 5 26.21 -18.21 10.02
CA VAL A 5 24.86 -17.61 10.00
C VAL A 5 24.93 -16.08 9.98
N LEU A 6 25.92 -15.50 10.67
CA LEU A 6 26.12 -14.06 10.67
C LEU A 6 26.58 -13.53 9.30
N ASN A 7 27.22 -14.38 8.50
CA ASN A 7 27.68 -14.04 7.16
C ASN A 7 26.53 -14.07 6.14
N SER A 8 25.59 -15.02 6.27
CA SER A 8 24.39 -15.07 5.44
C SER A 8 23.46 -13.87 5.67
N ASP A 9 23.28 -13.43 6.92
CA ASP A 9 22.41 -12.28 7.23
C ASP A 9 22.97 -10.96 6.66
N LYS A 10 24.29 -10.78 6.71
CA LYS A 10 24.95 -9.61 6.09
C LYS A 10 24.83 -9.64 4.57
N GLN A 11 24.97 -10.82 3.96
CA GLN A 11 24.87 -10.99 2.52
C GLN A 11 23.44 -10.71 2.02
N LEU A 12 22.42 -11.25 2.71
CA LEU A 12 21.02 -10.98 2.40
C LEU A 12 20.68 -9.49 2.48
N ARG A 13 21.21 -8.78 3.49
CA ARG A 13 21.00 -7.33 3.60
C ARG A 13 21.62 -6.55 2.45
N ALA A 14 22.85 -6.88 2.08
CA ALA A 14 23.51 -6.26 0.94
C ALA A 14 22.73 -6.48 -0.37
N GLU A 15 22.15 -7.67 -0.54
CA GLU A 15 21.28 -7.99 -1.69
C GLU A 15 19.97 -7.18 -1.68
N VAL A 16 19.35 -7.01 -0.51
CA VAL A 16 18.16 -6.15 -0.36
C VAL A 16 18.49 -4.70 -0.71
N ASP A 17 19.59 -4.16 -0.18
CA ASP A 17 20.01 -2.78 -0.43
C ASP A 17 20.33 -2.54 -1.91
N ASP A 18 21.02 -3.48 -2.57
CA ASP A 18 21.29 -3.43 -4.02
C ASP A 18 19.98 -3.50 -4.84
N THR A 19 19.03 -4.33 -4.42
CA THR A 19 17.71 -4.42 -5.07
C THR A 19 16.92 -3.13 -4.92
N LEU A 20 16.88 -2.54 -3.72
CA LEU A 20 16.21 -1.25 -3.48
C LEU A 20 16.84 -0.14 -4.33
N ALA A 21 18.17 -0.08 -4.40
CA ALA A 21 18.88 0.90 -5.23
C ALA A 21 18.53 0.74 -6.73
N LYS A 22 18.50 -0.51 -7.23
CA LYS A 22 18.10 -0.80 -8.61
C LYS A 22 16.67 -0.35 -8.91
N LEU A 23 15.73 -0.60 -8.00
CA LEU A 23 14.34 -0.16 -8.14
C LEU A 23 14.22 1.37 -8.14
N GLN A 24 14.95 2.06 -7.25
CA GLN A 24 15.00 3.53 -7.23
C GLN A 24 15.50 4.08 -8.57
N CYS A 25 16.56 3.51 -9.12
CA CYS A 25 17.08 3.91 -10.44
C CYS A 25 16.08 3.65 -11.57
N GLN A 26 15.31 2.56 -11.51
CA GLN A 26 14.26 2.28 -12.49
C GLN A 26 13.11 3.29 -12.41
N LEU A 27 12.71 3.70 -11.19
CA LEU A 27 11.70 4.76 -11.02
C LEU A 27 12.18 6.08 -11.62
N ILE A 28 13.41 6.51 -11.33
CA ILE A 28 13.98 7.75 -11.89
C ILE A 28 13.99 7.71 -13.43
N LYS A 29 14.37 6.58 -14.02
CA LYS A 29 14.32 6.41 -15.48
C LYS A 29 12.89 6.52 -16.02
N THR A 30 11.93 5.92 -15.31
CA THR A 30 10.51 5.95 -15.69
C THR A 30 9.93 7.36 -15.57
N GLU A 31 10.32 8.14 -14.56
CA GLU A 31 9.97 9.56 -14.43
C GLU A 31 10.48 10.37 -15.64
N GLY A 32 11.71 10.13 -16.10
CA GLY A 32 12.26 10.74 -17.31
C GLY A 32 11.46 10.38 -18.57
N LEU A 33 11.16 9.10 -18.76
CA LEU A 33 10.35 8.63 -19.89
C LEU A 33 8.93 9.21 -19.87
N LEU A 34 8.35 9.41 -18.68
CA LEU A 34 7.03 10.00 -18.54
C LEU A 34 7.00 11.47 -18.97
N ALA A 35 8.05 12.22 -18.65
CA ALA A 35 8.21 13.60 -19.10
C ALA A 35 8.28 13.68 -20.63
N GLU A 36 9.05 12.78 -21.26
CA GLU A 36 9.15 12.69 -22.73
C GLU A 36 7.83 12.26 -23.38
N ALA A 37 7.10 11.32 -22.78
CA ALA A 37 5.82 10.86 -23.30
C ALA A 37 4.78 11.98 -23.39
N SER A 38 4.82 12.98 -22.50
CA SER A 38 3.91 14.13 -22.56
C SER A 38 4.11 15.02 -23.81
N MET A 39 5.29 14.95 -24.43
CA MET A 39 5.68 15.72 -25.60
C MET A 39 5.63 14.90 -26.91
N GLU A 40 5.15 13.66 -26.86
CA GLU A 40 5.19 12.72 -27.98
C GLU A 40 4.21 13.11 -29.12
N PRO A 41 4.69 13.49 -30.31
CA PRO A 41 3.84 13.97 -31.40
C PRO A 41 2.87 12.92 -31.95
N ARG A 42 3.14 11.62 -31.73
CA ARG A 42 2.28 10.51 -32.18
C ARG A 42 0.99 10.36 -31.38
N LEU A 43 0.88 11.01 -30.23
CA LEU A 43 -0.32 10.94 -29.39
C LEU A 43 -1.46 11.77 -29.99
N LYS A 44 -2.60 11.10 -30.24
CA LYS A 44 -3.81 11.75 -30.80
C LYS A 44 -4.55 12.63 -29.80
N ALA A 45 -4.26 12.46 -28.50
CA ALA A 45 -4.90 13.15 -27.39
C ALA A 45 -3.84 13.50 -26.32
N PRO A 46 -4.05 14.54 -25.50
CA PRO A 46 -3.12 14.90 -24.44
C PRO A 46 -2.92 13.72 -23.48
N PHE A 47 -1.66 13.37 -23.25
CA PHE A 47 -1.30 12.32 -22.30
C PHE A 47 -1.66 12.74 -20.88
N ASN A 48 -2.46 11.94 -20.17
CA ASN A 48 -2.77 12.21 -18.77
C ASN A 48 -1.60 11.79 -17.86
N SER A 49 -0.58 12.67 -17.77
CA SER A 49 0.62 12.42 -16.96
C SER A 49 0.35 12.46 -15.45
N THR A 50 -0.66 13.21 -15.00
CA THR A 50 -0.95 13.44 -13.58
C THR A 50 -1.08 12.14 -12.77
N MET A 51 -1.81 11.17 -13.31
CA MET A 51 -2.05 9.89 -12.62
C MET A 51 -0.77 9.06 -12.50
N TYR A 52 0.05 9.03 -13.55
CA TYR A 52 1.32 8.32 -13.55
C TYR A 52 2.38 9.01 -12.67
N ILE A 53 2.39 10.34 -12.61
CA ILE A 53 3.24 11.09 -11.68
C ILE A 53 2.87 10.73 -10.23
N GLY A 54 1.56 10.69 -9.92
CA GLY A 54 1.07 10.22 -8.64
C GLY A 54 1.55 8.80 -8.33
N LEU A 55 1.38 7.88 -9.29
CA LEU A 55 1.79 6.48 -9.15
C LEU A 55 3.30 6.36 -8.84
N LEU A 56 4.15 7.06 -9.59
CA LEU A 56 5.60 7.04 -9.38
C LEU A 56 6.00 7.64 -8.02
N LYS A 57 5.36 8.72 -7.59
CA LYS A 57 5.57 9.32 -6.28
C LYS A 57 5.29 8.33 -5.13
N HIS A 58 4.15 7.64 -5.19
CA HIS A 58 3.75 6.68 -4.15
C HIS A 58 4.57 5.38 -4.21
N LEU A 59 5.01 4.96 -5.40
CA LEU A 59 5.99 3.87 -5.53
C LEU A 59 7.33 4.24 -4.90
N ARG A 60 7.81 5.47 -5.10
CA ARG A 60 9.03 5.97 -4.46
C ARG A 60 8.90 6.03 -2.94
N SER A 61 7.79 6.56 -2.44
CA SER A 61 7.53 6.57 -1.00
C SER A 61 7.46 5.15 -0.43
N SER A 62 6.90 4.19 -1.16
CA SER A 62 6.89 2.78 -0.76
C SER A 62 8.30 2.22 -0.61
N LEU A 63 9.21 2.53 -1.55
CA LEU A 63 10.61 2.12 -1.47
C LEU A 63 11.34 2.79 -0.29
N ASP A 64 11.06 4.06 -0.03
CA ASP A 64 11.63 4.78 1.12
C ASP A 64 11.18 4.13 2.45
N TRP A 65 9.91 3.70 2.57
CA TRP A 65 9.43 2.98 3.74
C TRP A 65 10.06 1.59 3.88
N LEU A 66 10.28 0.87 2.77
CA LEU A 66 11.01 -0.40 2.78
C LEU A 66 12.45 -0.22 3.27
N TYR A 67 13.10 0.89 2.89
CA TYR A 67 14.43 1.24 3.40
C TYR A 67 14.41 1.49 4.91
N VAL A 68 13.44 2.27 5.42
CA VAL A 68 13.29 2.50 6.86
C VAL A 68 13.01 1.21 7.62
N ILE A 69 12.17 0.31 7.08
CA ILE A 69 11.92 -1.02 7.66
C ILE A 69 13.23 -1.81 7.77
N ASN A 70 14.02 -1.87 6.70
CA ASN A 70 15.28 -2.61 6.68
C ASN A 70 16.29 -2.03 7.69
N ALA A 71 16.43 -0.70 7.70
CA ALA A 71 17.31 0.01 8.63
C ALA A 71 16.88 -0.16 10.10
N ALA A 72 15.56 -0.09 10.38
CA ALA A 72 15.03 -0.30 11.72
C ALA A 72 15.28 -1.73 12.19
N LEU A 73 14.96 -2.74 11.37
CA LEU A 73 15.26 -4.15 11.69
C LEU A 73 16.76 -4.38 11.91
N ALA A 74 17.62 -3.65 11.19
CA ALA A 74 19.06 -3.78 11.32
C ALA A 74 19.62 -3.36 12.69
N THR A 75 18.90 -2.50 13.39
CA THR A 75 19.32 -1.88 14.66
C THR A 75 18.62 -2.48 15.88
N LEU A 76 17.73 -3.46 15.69
CA LEU A 76 16.99 -4.05 16.79
C LEU A 76 17.83 -5.09 17.56
N PRO A 77 17.82 -5.04 18.91
CA PRO A 77 18.40 -6.10 19.73
C PRO A 77 17.69 -7.44 19.48
N ALA A 78 18.44 -8.55 19.57
CA ALA A 78 17.88 -9.90 19.47
C ALA A 78 16.73 -10.16 20.47
N LYS A 79 16.86 -9.61 21.68
CA LYS A 79 15.83 -9.68 22.72
C LYS A 79 14.52 -9.00 22.30
N SER A 80 14.61 -7.83 21.64
CA SER A 80 13.45 -7.12 21.11
C SER A 80 12.76 -7.87 19.97
N LEU A 81 13.52 -8.62 19.16
CA LEU A 81 12.96 -9.47 18.11
C LEU A 81 12.09 -10.59 18.70
N GLU A 82 12.53 -11.22 19.79
CA GLU A 82 11.80 -12.28 20.48
C GLU A 82 10.61 -11.76 21.28
N ASP A 83 10.82 -10.72 22.10
CA ASP A 83 9.80 -10.26 23.05
C ASP A 83 8.65 -9.47 22.38
N ILE A 84 8.91 -8.85 21.23
CA ILE A 84 8.00 -7.84 20.65
C ILE A 84 7.59 -8.17 19.22
N ILE A 85 8.54 -8.60 18.38
CA ILE A 85 8.27 -8.91 16.96
C ILE A 85 7.68 -10.32 16.80
N ALA A 86 8.09 -11.31 17.59
CA ALA A 86 7.55 -12.67 17.50
C ALA A 86 6.04 -12.77 17.87
N PRO A 87 5.54 -12.11 18.92
CA PRO A 87 4.11 -12.17 19.32
C PRO A 87 3.13 -11.55 18.33
N VAL A 88 3.62 -10.73 17.38
CA VAL A 88 2.85 -10.11 16.31
C VAL A 88 3.18 -10.66 14.93
N SER A 89 3.89 -11.79 14.88
CA SER A 89 4.34 -12.44 13.64
C SER A 89 3.20 -12.77 12.67
N LEU A 90 2.03 -13.18 13.18
CA LEU A 90 0.86 -13.46 12.35
C LEU A 90 0.38 -12.22 11.61
N GLN A 91 0.17 -11.11 12.32
CA GLN A 91 -0.34 -9.87 11.72
C GLN A 91 0.67 -9.26 10.76
N ARG A 92 1.96 -9.31 11.12
CA ARG A 92 3.03 -8.90 10.22
C ARG A 92 3.00 -9.74 8.94
N ARG A 93 2.86 -11.06 9.06
CA ARG A 93 2.80 -11.96 7.91
C ARG A 93 1.58 -11.67 7.05
N GLU A 94 0.43 -11.39 7.64
CA GLU A 94 -0.76 -11.00 6.90
C GLU A 94 -0.53 -9.68 6.15
N ILE A 95 0.01 -8.63 6.81
CA ILE A 95 0.32 -7.35 6.16
C ILE A 95 1.27 -7.56 4.98
N ILE A 96 2.37 -8.27 5.19
CA ILE A 96 3.36 -8.56 4.14
C ILE A 96 2.73 -9.35 3.00
N ALA A 97 1.93 -10.38 3.31
CA ALA A 97 1.28 -11.21 2.30
C ALA A 97 0.29 -10.41 1.45
N THR A 98 -0.55 -9.60 2.08
CA THR A 98 -1.47 -8.70 1.40
C THR A 98 -0.71 -7.69 0.55
N THR A 99 0.42 -7.16 1.07
CA THR A 99 1.24 -6.21 0.34
C THR A 99 1.87 -6.80 -0.92
N ILE A 100 2.45 -7.99 -0.82
CA ILE A 100 3.02 -8.70 -1.98
C ILE A 100 1.92 -9.02 -2.99
N LEU A 101 0.77 -9.52 -2.52
CA LEU A 101 -0.37 -9.86 -3.36
C LEU A 101 -0.88 -8.65 -4.14
N ASN A 102 -1.07 -7.53 -3.45
CA ASN A 102 -1.55 -6.30 -4.07
C ASN A 102 -0.56 -5.81 -5.13
N TYR A 103 0.76 -5.75 -4.85
CA TYR A 103 1.73 -5.38 -5.89
C TYR A 103 1.72 -6.32 -7.10
N TYR A 104 1.56 -7.62 -6.87
CA TYR A 104 1.43 -8.59 -7.96
C TYR A 104 0.20 -8.28 -8.82
N VAL A 105 -0.97 -8.10 -8.21
CA VAL A 105 -2.22 -7.78 -8.92
C VAL A 105 -2.14 -6.43 -9.65
N LEU A 106 -1.63 -5.39 -9.00
CA LEU A 106 -1.46 -4.05 -9.59
C LEU A 106 -0.52 -4.11 -10.80
N SER A 107 0.61 -4.82 -10.68
CA SER A 107 1.56 -4.97 -11.78
C SER A 107 0.98 -5.75 -12.96
N GLY A 108 0.18 -6.78 -12.68
CA GLY A 108 -0.55 -7.54 -13.68
C GLY A 108 -1.53 -6.65 -14.43
N ALA A 109 -2.41 -5.96 -13.68
CA ALA A 109 -3.44 -5.08 -14.22
C ALA A 109 -2.87 -3.96 -15.11
N LEU A 110 -1.77 -3.32 -14.68
CA LEU A 110 -1.09 -2.30 -15.49
C LEU A 110 -0.50 -2.87 -16.78
N ARG A 111 0.01 -4.11 -16.76
CA ARG A 111 0.61 -4.74 -17.94
C ARG A 111 -0.45 -5.20 -18.95
N THR A 112 -1.57 -5.71 -18.47
CA THR A 112 -2.66 -6.23 -19.32
C THR A 112 -3.73 -5.18 -19.63
N ASN A 113 -3.66 -4.01 -19.00
CA ASN A 113 -4.71 -2.99 -19.02
C ASN A 113 -6.08 -3.59 -18.63
N SER A 114 -6.09 -4.50 -17.65
CA SER A 114 -7.31 -5.14 -17.16
C SER A 114 -7.84 -4.40 -15.95
N HIS A 115 -9.17 -4.31 -15.83
CA HIS A 115 -9.84 -3.74 -14.68
C HIS A 115 -9.38 -4.41 -13.38
N LEU A 116 -9.28 -3.63 -12.30
CA LEU A 116 -9.01 -4.16 -10.97
C LEU A 116 -10.30 -4.62 -10.29
N PRO A 117 -10.24 -5.65 -9.42
CA PRO A 117 -11.37 -6.00 -8.57
C PRO A 117 -11.85 -4.81 -7.74
N ARG A 118 -13.18 -4.68 -7.56
CA ARG A 118 -13.78 -3.61 -6.75
C ARG A 118 -13.24 -3.61 -5.32
N TYR A 119 -13.23 -4.80 -4.71
CA TYR A 119 -12.78 -5.01 -3.35
C TYR A 119 -11.39 -5.62 -3.37
N MET A 120 -10.38 -4.75 -3.31
CA MET A 120 -9.03 -5.15 -2.98
C MET A 120 -8.86 -5.21 -1.46
N PRO A 121 -8.07 -6.16 -0.94
CA PRO A 121 -7.81 -6.22 0.49
C PRO A 121 -7.04 -4.97 0.93
N SER A 122 -7.70 -4.12 1.72
CA SER A 122 -7.08 -2.92 2.29
C SER A 122 -6.09 -3.29 3.38
N VAL A 123 -4.85 -2.83 3.22
CA VAL A 123 -3.81 -3.05 4.23
C VAL A 123 -4.04 -2.13 5.44
N GLN A 124 -4.73 -0.99 5.25
CA GLN A 124 -5.11 -0.09 6.34
C GLN A 124 -6.15 -0.71 7.31
N ALA A 125 -7.08 -1.54 6.83
CA ALA A 125 -8.01 -2.24 7.73
C ALA A 125 -7.25 -3.16 8.70
N MET A 126 -6.21 -3.83 8.21
CA MET A 126 -5.32 -4.69 8.99
C MET A 126 -4.47 -3.88 9.98
N ARG A 127 -4.08 -2.65 9.61
CA ARG A 127 -3.41 -1.66 10.50
C ARG A 127 -4.22 -1.35 11.76
N ARG A 128 -5.54 -1.16 11.69
CA ARG A 128 -6.35 -0.85 12.90
C ARG A 128 -6.31 -1.97 13.93
N SER A 129 -6.27 -3.23 13.47
CA SER A 129 -6.13 -4.40 14.34
C SER A 129 -4.73 -4.46 14.97
N HIS A 130 -3.68 -4.20 14.17
CA HIS A 130 -2.30 -4.26 14.65
C HIS A 130 -1.94 -3.12 15.61
N TYR A 131 -2.33 -1.88 15.30
CA TYR A 131 -2.03 -0.71 16.13
C TYR A 131 -2.67 -0.80 17.53
N LYS A 132 -3.94 -1.22 17.64
CA LYS A 132 -4.62 -1.44 18.93
C LYS A 132 -3.86 -2.42 19.84
N ARG A 133 -3.16 -3.39 19.24
CA ARG A 133 -2.35 -4.36 19.98
C ARG A 133 -1.02 -3.79 20.41
N ILE A 134 -0.36 -2.93 19.60
CA ILE A 134 0.90 -2.25 19.94
C ILE A 134 0.68 -1.16 21.01
N THR A 135 -0.41 -0.40 20.94
CA THR A 135 -0.69 0.66 21.94
C THR A 135 -0.93 0.13 23.34
N LYS A 136 -1.36 -1.14 23.47
CA LYS A 136 -1.47 -1.82 24.77
C LYS A 136 -0.11 -2.00 25.46
N TRP A 137 1.01 -1.81 24.75
CA TRP A 137 2.37 -1.96 25.29
C TRP A 137 2.93 -0.66 25.89
N ASN A 138 2.22 0.46 25.78
CA ASN A 138 2.72 1.77 26.22
C ASN A 138 2.28 2.14 27.64
N GLU A 139 3.14 1.87 28.61
CA GLU A 139 3.21 2.64 29.86
C GLU A 139 4.65 2.89 30.40
N ALA A 140 5.72 2.38 29.76
CA ALA A 140 7.09 2.75 30.16
C ALA A 140 8.13 2.55 29.05
N THR A 141 9.12 3.44 29.01
CA THR A 141 10.44 3.36 28.29
C THR A 141 10.48 3.81 26.81
N LEU A 142 11.08 4.98 26.56
CA LEU A 142 11.11 5.68 25.25
C LEU A 142 12.37 5.48 24.37
N PRO A 143 13.61 5.33 24.89
CA PRO A 143 14.79 5.21 24.01
C PRO A 143 14.98 3.82 23.40
N GLU A 144 14.82 2.75 24.20
CA GLU A 144 15.10 1.36 23.79
C GLU A 144 14.10 0.83 22.74
N TYR A 145 12.90 1.42 22.70
CA TYR A 145 11.81 1.03 21.81
C TYR A 145 11.68 1.92 20.56
N SER A 146 12.49 2.97 20.43
CA SER A 146 12.43 3.92 19.31
C SER A 146 12.50 3.22 17.93
N ASN A 147 13.44 2.29 17.77
CA ASN A 147 13.60 1.53 16.53
C ASN A 147 12.42 0.61 16.22
N ILE A 148 11.70 0.15 17.25
CA ILE A 148 10.50 -0.69 17.11
C ILE A 148 9.33 0.16 16.64
N TYR A 149 9.19 1.38 17.17
CA TYR A 149 8.21 2.34 16.69
C TYR A 149 8.50 2.78 15.26
N ALA A 150 9.78 3.00 14.91
CA ALA A 150 10.18 3.29 13.53
C ALA A 150 9.83 2.13 12.59
N TYR A 151 10.13 0.89 12.99
CA TYR A 151 9.77 -0.30 12.23
C TYR A 151 8.25 -0.45 12.03
N ALA A 152 7.48 -0.39 13.13
CA ALA A 152 6.03 -0.54 13.09
C ALA A 152 5.37 0.61 12.30
N GLY A 153 5.84 1.83 12.52
CA GLY A 153 5.41 3.03 11.79
C GLY A 153 5.66 2.90 10.29
N ALA A 154 6.88 2.53 9.89
CA ALA A 154 7.21 2.37 8.47
C ALA A 154 6.40 1.25 7.80
N LEU A 155 6.13 0.14 8.51
CA LEU A 155 5.22 -0.90 8.01
C LEU A 155 3.78 -0.38 7.82
N PHE A 156 3.33 0.54 8.67
CA PHE A 156 2.03 1.19 8.53
C PHE A 156 1.97 2.19 7.38
N GLU A 157 3.03 2.98 7.19
CA GLU A 157 3.06 3.94 6.10
C GLU A 157 3.17 3.21 4.75
N LEU A 158 3.93 2.12 4.66
CA LEU A 158 3.95 1.25 3.47
C LEU A 158 2.53 0.74 3.11
N ALA A 159 1.75 0.34 4.12
CA ALA A 159 0.36 -0.08 3.93
C ALA A 159 -0.54 1.06 3.40
N VAL A 160 -0.32 2.29 3.87
CA VAL A 160 -1.08 3.47 3.40
C VAL A 160 -0.73 3.80 1.96
N GLU A 161 0.57 3.82 1.63
CA GLU A 161 1.04 4.04 0.26
C GLU A 161 0.39 3.05 -0.71
N GLN A 162 0.25 1.80 -0.28
CA GLN A 162 -0.35 0.76 -1.09
C GLN A 162 -1.85 0.97 -1.35
N ASP A 163 -2.62 1.38 -0.35
CA ASP A 163 -4.04 1.68 -0.54
C ASP A 163 -4.23 2.86 -1.51
N ILE A 164 -3.33 3.85 -1.47
CA ILE A 164 -3.33 4.96 -2.45
C ILE A 164 -2.98 4.45 -3.85
N LEU A 165 -1.98 3.58 -3.99
CA LEU A 165 -1.60 2.97 -5.27
C LEU A 165 -2.76 2.19 -5.89
N ILE A 166 -3.57 1.49 -5.09
CA ILE A 166 -4.75 0.77 -5.58
C ILE A 166 -5.72 1.74 -6.27
N GLU A 167 -6.06 2.85 -5.62
CA GLU A 167 -7.00 3.83 -6.18
C GLU A 167 -6.45 4.52 -7.43
N LEU A 168 -5.15 4.83 -7.44
CA LEU A 168 -4.49 5.39 -8.64
C LEU A 168 -4.52 4.42 -9.81
N VAL A 169 -4.25 3.12 -9.58
CA VAL A 169 -4.31 2.13 -10.65
C VAL A 169 -5.75 1.90 -11.10
N LYS A 170 -6.72 1.83 -10.18
CA LYS A 170 -8.15 1.76 -10.55
C LYS A 170 -8.56 2.92 -11.44
N ALA A 171 -8.05 4.11 -11.19
CA ALA A 171 -8.34 5.27 -12.04
C ALA A 171 -7.65 5.21 -13.43
N ILE A 172 -6.60 4.39 -13.59
CA ILE A 172 -5.93 4.16 -14.88
C ILE A 172 -6.60 3.03 -15.67
N VAL A 173 -6.75 1.85 -15.06
CA VAL A 173 -7.20 0.63 -15.75
C VAL A 173 -8.69 0.37 -15.60
N GLY A 174 -9.37 1.12 -14.73
CA GLY A 174 -10.77 0.97 -14.34
C GLY A 174 -11.00 -0.11 -13.26
N GLU A 175 -12.24 -0.20 -12.81
CA GLU A 175 -12.69 -1.09 -11.73
C GLU A 175 -13.75 -2.06 -12.24
N GLU A 176 -13.66 -3.33 -11.84
CA GLU A 176 -14.67 -4.34 -12.15
C GLU A 176 -15.97 -4.05 -11.41
N LYS A 177 -17.09 -4.10 -12.14
CA LYS A 177 -18.42 -3.98 -11.54
C LYS A 177 -18.87 -5.34 -11.04
N LEU A 178 -18.93 -5.51 -9.71
CA LEU A 178 -19.55 -6.68 -9.11
C LEU A 178 -21.06 -6.45 -8.96
N TYR A 179 -21.86 -7.18 -9.73
CA TYR A 179 -23.31 -7.22 -9.57
C TYR A 179 -23.67 -8.40 -8.68
N LEU A 180 -23.99 -8.14 -7.42
CA LEU A 180 -24.58 -9.15 -6.55
C LEU A 180 -26.07 -9.23 -6.88
N ILE A 181 -26.48 -10.28 -7.59
CA ILE A 181 -27.89 -10.58 -7.79
C ILE A 181 -28.40 -11.19 -6.49
N TYR A 182 -29.02 -10.37 -5.66
CA TYR A 182 -29.77 -10.89 -4.52
C TYR A 182 -31.04 -11.57 -5.05
N PRO A 183 -31.38 -12.78 -4.57
CA PRO A 183 -32.67 -13.37 -4.90
C PRO A 183 -33.74 -12.41 -4.43
N THR A 184 -34.55 -11.90 -5.37
CA THR A 184 -35.72 -11.10 -5.02
C THR A 184 -36.62 -11.93 -4.11
N PRO A 185 -37.04 -11.39 -2.95
CA PRO A 185 -37.94 -12.12 -2.09
C PRO A 185 -39.19 -12.48 -2.88
N LYS A 186 -39.48 -13.78 -2.96
CA LYS A 186 -40.74 -14.26 -3.52
C LYS A 186 -41.81 -13.89 -2.51
N ASN A 187 -42.66 -12.94 -2.90
CA ASN A 187 -43.82 -12.41 -2.18
C ASN A 187 -43.49 -11.19 -1.31
N GLY A 188 -43.69 -9.99 -1.88
CA GLY A 188 -44.33 -8.82 -1.25
C GLY A 188 -43.86 -8.29 0.12
N GLU A 189 -42.87 -8.88 0.77
CA GLU A 189 -42.35 -8.43 2.06
C GLU A 189 -41.10 -7.57 1.82
N ASP A 190 -41.26 -6.31 2.22
CA ASP A 190 -40.24 -5.34 2.62
C ASP A 190 -39.19 -4.94 1.55
N ILE A 191 -39.65 -4.16 0.58
CA ILE A 191 -38.79 -3.49 -0.43
C ILE A 191 -38.21 -2.16 0.12
N GLU A 192 -38.71 -1.64 1.24
CA GLU A 192 -38.31 -0.31 1.76
C GLU A 192 -36.96 -0.30 2.52
N GLU A 193 -36.45 -1.44 3.01
CA GLU A 193 -35.26 -1.44 3.89
C GLU A 193 -33.93 -1.70 3.15
N MET A 194 -33.94 -2.07 1.86
CA MET A 194 -32.73 -2.45 1.12
C MET A 194 -32.06 -1.30 0.33
N ALA A 195 -32.75 -0.17 0.13
CA ALA A 195 -32.23 0.95 -0.67
C ALA A 195 -31.18 1.82 0.07
N ASP A 196 -31.09 1.71 1.39
CA ASP A 196 -30.18 2.55 2.20
C ASP A 196 -28.74 2.03 2.27
N TYR A 197 -28.47 0.78 1.85
CA TYR A 197 -27.13 0.18 1.98
C TYR A 197 -26.17 0.53 0.83
N GLU A 198 -26.65 1.11 -0.28
CA GLU A 198 -25.79 1.51 -1.41
C GLU A 198 -25.24 2.94 -1.31
N THR A 199 -25.66 3.76 -0.33
CA THR A 199 -25.40 5.22 -0.34
C THR A 199 -24.45 5.73 0.76
N HIS A 200 -23.84 4.86 1.57
CA HIS A 200 -22.95 5.29 2.67
C HIS A 200 -21.57 4.67 2.60
N LEU A 201 -20.79 5.03 1.58
CA LEU A 201 -19.32 5.02 1.62
C LEU A 201 -18.76 5.94 0.52
N ILE A 202 -19.21 7.19 0.49
CA ILE A 202 -18.47 8.25 -0.20
C ILE A 202 -17.30 8.62 0.72
N TYR A 203 -16.12 8.08 0.43
CA TYR A 203 -14.88 8.57 1.01
C TYR A 203 -14.66 9.98 0.48
N GLN A 204 -14.99 11.01 1.27
CA GLN A 204 -14.66 12.39 0.92
C GLN A 204 -13.14 12.56 0.97
N HIS A 205 -12.49 12.61 -0.19
CA HIS A 205 -11.09 12.96 -0.30
C HIS A 205 -10.88 14.46 0.09
N PRO A 206 -9.79 14.82 0.81
CA PRO A 206 -9.57 16.19 1.27
C PRO A 206 -9.23 17.23 0.18
N TRP A 207 -9.23 16.86 -1.11
CA TRP A 207 -8.72 17.69 -2.20
C TRP A 207 -9.77 18.15 -3.22
N SER A 208 -11.06 17.98 -2.97
CA SER A 208 -12.11 18.59 -3.80
C SER A 208 -12.64 19.90 -3.19
N SER A 209 -11.81 20.94 -3.16
CA SER A 209 -12.29 22.33 -3.07
C SER A 209 -12.22 22.97 -4.46
N GLY A 210 -13.24 22.67 -5.27
CA GLY A 210 -13.49 23.35 -6.54
C GLY A 210 -14.91 23.89 -6.50
N SER A 211 -15.06 25.12 -6.03
CA SER A 211 -16.30 25.89 -6.09
C SER A 211 -16.81 25.96 -7.53
N THR A 212 -17.94 25.31 -7.81
CA THR A 212 -18.77 25.62 -8.96
C THR A 212 -19.83 26.60 -8.47
N SER A 213 -19.65 27.89 -8.71
CA SER A 213 -20.79 28.81 -8.83
C SER A 213 -21.02 29.04 -10.32
N THR A 214 -22.24 28.78 -10.77
CA THR A 214 -22.78 29.41 -11.98
C THR A 214 -24.24 29.76 -11.70
N ASN A 215 -24.56 31.00 -12.09
CA ASN A 215 -25.83 31.72 -12.10
C ASN A 215 -26.27 32.40 -10.80
#